data_AF-A0A8S2GBT1-F1
#
_entry.id   AF-A0A8S2GBT1-F1
#
_cell.length_a   1.000
_cell.length_b   1.000
_cell.length_c   1.000
_cell.angle_alpha   90.00
_cell.angle_beta   90.00
_cell.angle_gamma   90.00
#
_symmetry.space_group_name_H-M   'P 1'
#
loop_
_entity.id
_entity.type
_entity.pdbx_description
1 polymer ?
#
loop_
_entity_poly.entity_id
_entity_poly.type
_entity_poly.pdbx_seq_one_letter_code
_entity_poly.pdbx_strand_id
1 'polypeptide(L)'
;PQTIVVYGNDNGYNQFSQLKTYLINQGATINELSTDNITNYVTAKYLETETIFVNTYKLSFALYDNSTSSPRSLKLNAYFSSVNYHTMSVGLGVSSTQLFQYYSNSSSKSIITTNHPIITTGTLTGAALLFEVIYCFDTLPLSLFNFMNSIIASLFISVLMLVFVKERITHSKDLQLLSNLSK
;
A
#
# COMPACT_ATOMS: atom_id res chain seq x y z
N PRO A 1 4.21 -13.97 3.86
CA PRO A 1 3.45 -14.64 4.94
C PRO A 1 2.52 -13.64 5.65
N GLN A 2 1.20 -13.87 5.63
CA GLN A 2 0.24 -13.04 6.36
C GLN A 2 -0.04 -13.73 7.70
N THR A 3 0.51 -13.20 8.79
CA THR A 3 0.22 -13.73 10.12
C THR A 3 -1.11 -13.15 10.61
N ILE A 4 -2.07 -14.03 10.91
CA ILE A 4 -3.37 -13.70 11.50
C ILE A 4 -3.37 -14.20 12.93
N VAL A 5 -3.76 -13.33 13.86
CA VAL A 5 -3.77 -13.68 15.28
C VAL A 5 -5.19 -14.10 15.67
N VAL A 6 -5.32 -15.23 16.34
CA VAL A 6 -6.64 -15.75 16.75
C VAL A 6 -6.66 -16.08 18.22
N TYR A 7 -7.79 -15.82 18.86
CA TYR A 7 -8.12 -16.23 20.21
C TYR A 7 -9.48 -16.95 20.20
N GLY A 8 -9.58 -18.05 20.94
CA GLY A 8 -10.83 -18.74 21.23
C GLY A 8 -10.98 -18.93 22.73
N ASN A 9 -12.16 -18.64 23.27
CA ASN A 9 -12.44 -18.83 24.70
C ASN A 9 -12.53 -20.30 25.13
N ASP A 10 -12.60 -21.22 24.17
CA ASP A 10 -12.63 -22.64 24.45
C ASP A 10 -12.02 -23.43 23.28
N ASN A 11 -10.94 -24.15 23.59
CA ASN A 11 -10.14 -24.92 22.62
C ASN A 11 -10.85 -26.20 22.16
N GLY A 12 -11.98 -26.57 22.77
CA GLY A 12 -12.73 -27.80 22.49
C GLY A 12 -13.83 -27.69 21.44
N TYR A 13 -14.19 -26.48 21.00
CA TYR A 13 -15.33 -26.28 20.07
C TYR A 13 -14.94 -26.31 18.59
N ASN A 14 -15.82 -26.92 17.79
CA ASN A 14 -15.68 -27.05 16.33
C ASN A 14 -15.52 -25.70 15.61
N GLN A 15 -16.04 -24.61 16.18
CA GLN A 15 -16.12 -23.27 15.61
C GLN A 15 -14.74 -22.63 15.50
N PHE A 16 -13.93 -22.71 16.56
CA PHE A 16 -12.56 -22.20 16.55
C PHE A 16 -11.68 -22.99 15.56
N SER A 17 -11.83 -24.32 15.56
CA SER A 17 -11.15 -25.20 14.58
C SER A 17 -11.55 -24.87 13.13
N GLN A 18 -12.84 -24.68 12.86
CA GLN A 18 -13.35 -24.28 11.55
C GLN A 18 -12.78 -22.93 11.08
N LEU A 19 -12.74 -21.93 11.95
CA LEU A 19 -12.13 -20.64 11.64
C LEU A 19 -10.64 -20.81 11.28
N LYS A 20 -9.89 -21.60 12.07
CA LYS A 20 -8.49 -21.89 11.79
C LYS A 20 -8.29 -22.59 10.45
N THR A 21 -9.06 -23.64 10.18
CA THR A 21 -9.00 -24.36 8.90
C THR A 21 -9.34 -23.44 7.73
N TYR A 22 -10.36 -22.59 7.87
CA TYR A 22 -10.72 -21.61 6.85
C TYR A 22 -9.53 -20.67 6.56
N LEU A 23 -8.92 -20.08 7.58
CA LEU A 23 -7.81 -19.14 7.41
C LEU A 23 -6.56 -19.81 6.82
N ILE A 24 -6.23 -21.04 7.24
CA ILE A 24 -5.11 -21.82 6.69
C ILE A 24 -5.35 -22.12 5.20
N ASN A 25 -6.58 -22.49 4.82
CA ASN A 25 -6.93 -22.76 3.42
C ASN A 25 -6.81 -21.51 2.53
N GLN A 26 -6.91 -20.31 3.11
CA GLN A 26 -6.65 -19.04 2.42
C GLN A 26 -5.14 -18.67 2.38
N GLY A 27 -4.25 -19.52 2.89
CA GLY A 27 -2.80 -19.30 2.90
C GLY A 27 -2.30 -18.42 4.04
N ALA A 28 -3.10 -18.20 5.09
CA ALA A 28 -2.68 -17.44 6.26
C ALA A 28 -1.85 -18.29 7.24
N THR A 29 -0.85 -17.66 7.86
CA THR A 29 -0.14 -18.23 9.02
C THR A 29 -0.89 -17.82 10.28
N ILE A 30 -1.21 -18.78 11.16
CA ILE A 30 -2.00 -18.49 12.36
C ILE A 30 -1.09 -18.37 13.57
N ASN A 31 -1.23 -17.27 14.33
CA ASN A 31 -0.68 -17.13 15.66
C ASN A 31 -1.81 -17.22 16.70
N GLU A 32 -1.80 -18.25 17.53
CA GLU A 32 -2.84 -18.47 18.52
C GLU A 32 -2.46 -17.83 19.86
N LEU A 33 -3.38 -17.05 20.43
CA LEU A 33 -3.26 -16.53 21.79
C LEU A 33 -4.02 -17.43 22.75
N SER A 34 -3.42 -17.72 23.89
CA SER A 34 -4.05 -18.49 24.97
C SER A 34 -4.94 -17.66 25.89
N THR A 35 -4.87 -16.33 25.78
CA THR A 35 -5.60 -15.39 26.65
C THR A 35 -6.39 -14.39 25.82
N ASP A 36 -7.54 -13.94 26.34
CA ASP A 36 -8.40 -12.94 25.70
C ASP A 36 -7.79 -11.54 25.77
N ASN A 37 -6.67 -11.38 25.08
CA ASN A 37 -5.92 -10.14 25.13
C ASN A 37 -5.32 -9.78 23.78
N ILE A 38 -6.13 -9.93 22.74
CA ILE A 38 -5.78 -9.49 21.39
C ILE A 38 -5.37 -8.03 21.42
N THR A 39 -6.15 -7.16 22.08
CA THR A 39 -5.86 -5.72 22.15
C THR A 39 -4.46 -5.42 22.70
N ASN A 40 -4.05 -6.04 23.82
CA ASN A 40 -2.69 -5.81 24.33
C ASN A 40 -1.62 -6.40 23.40
N TYR A 41 -1.89 -7.52 22.73
CA TYR A 41 -1.00 -8.05 21.70
C TYR A 41 -0.81 -7.05 20.55
N VAL A 42 -1.91 -6.47 20.06
CA VAL A 42 -1.87 -5.45 18.98
C VAL A 42 -1.10 -4.22 19.43
N THR A 43 -1.40 -3.71 20.62
CA THR A 43 -0.74 -2.52 21.19
C THR A 43 0.75 -2.77 21.40
N ALA A 44 1.14 -3.94 21.91
CA ALA A 44 2.55 -4.30 22.07
C ALA A 44 3.29 -4.32 20.72
N LYS A 45 2.64 -4.82 19.67
CA LYS A 45 3.21 -4.80 18.31
C LYS A 45 3.22 -3.43 17.65
N TYR A 46 2.25 -2.58 17.96
CA TYR A 46 2.24 -1.20 17.50
C TYR A 46 3.41 -0.38 18.07
N LEU A 47 3.84 -0.68 19.30
CA LEU A 47 4.98 -0.04 19.97
C LEU A 47 6.36 -0.51 19.47
N GLU A 48 6.42 -1.49 18.56
CA GLU A 48 7.66 -1.92 17.92
C GLU A 48 8.01 -0.97 16.75
N THR A 49 8.38 -1.50 15.57
CA THR A 49 8.62 -0.69 14.37
C THR A 49 7.46 -0.83 13.40
N GLU A 50 7.16 0.23 12.63
CA GLU A 50 6.09 0.23 11.62
C GLU A 50 6.23 -0.93 10.63
N THR A 51 7.46 -1.22 10.18
CA THR A 51 7.74 -2.35 9.29
C THR A 51 7.33 -3.69 9.89
N ILE A 52 7.56 -3.90 11.19
CA ILE A 52 7.14 -5.13 11.87
C ILE A 52 5.63 -5.12 12.04
N PHE A 53 5.04 -4.01 12.50
CA PHE A 53 3.60 -3.91 12.70
C PHE A 53 2.81 -4.16 11.40
N VAL A 54 3.17 -3.52 10.29
CA VAL A 54 2.47 -3.66 9.01
C VAL A 54 2.61 -5.05 8.41
N ASN A 55 3.79 -5.67 8.55
CA ASN A 55 4.05 -6.99 7.99
C ASN A 55 3.52 -8.14 8.87
N THR A 56 3.53 -7.97 10.19
CA THR A 56 3.15 -8.99 11.16
C THR A 56 1.68 -8.90 11.56
N TYR A 57 1.11 -7.70 11.61
CA TYR A 57 -0.26 -7.48 12.07
C TYR A 57 -1.15 -6.93 10.95
N LYS A 58 -2.01 -7.78 10.40
CA LYS A 58 -3.02 -7.38 9.40
C LYS A 58 -4.44 -7.48 9.97
N LEU A 59 -4.72 -8.59 10.64
CA LEU A 59 -6.05 -8.95 11.09
C LEU A 59 -5.97 -9.88 12.30
N SER A 60 -6.93 -9.77 13.21
CA SER A 60 -7.09 -10.68 14.33
C SER A 60 -8.54 -10.96 14.66
N PHE A 61 -8.79 -12.13 15.25
CA PHE A 61 -10.13 -12.58 15.63
C PHE A 61 -10.17 -13.07 17.06
N ALA A 62 -11.09 -12.55 17.88
CA ALA A 62 -11.48 -13.14 19.15
C ALA A 62 -12.86 -13.79 19.00
N LEU A 63 -12.91 -15.11 19.14
CA LEU A 63 -14.13 -15.90 19.05
C LEU A 63 -14.58 -16.30 20.46
N TYR A 64 -15.82 -15.96 20.78
CA TYR A 64 -16.49 -16.31 22.02
C TYR A 64 -17.69 -17.19 21.70
N ASP A 65 -17.51 -18.50 21.87
CA ASP A 65 -18.60 -19.46 21.75
C ASP A 65 -19.34 -19.56 23.10
N ASN A 66 -20.60 -19.12 23.09
CA ASN A 66 -21.53 -19.27 24.21
C ASN A 66 -22.66 -20.25 23.78
N SER A 67 -22.31 -21.37 23.17
CA SER A 67 -23.26 -22.41 22.75
C SER A 67 -24.05 -23.05 23.91
N THR A 68 -23.61 -22.85 25.15
CA THR A 68 -24.33 -23.24 26.37
C THR A 68 -25.39 -22.24 26.81
N SER A 69 -25.43 -21.01 26.26
CA SER A 69 -26.48 -20.03 26.57
C SER A 69 -27.80 -20.34 25.83
N SER A 70 -28.93 -19.90 26.40
CA SER A 70 -30.23 -19.92 25.74
C SER A 70 -30.74 -18.48 25.59
N PRO A 71 -30.81 -17.92 24.36
CA PRO A 71 -30.49 -18.55 23.08
C PRO A 71 -28.99 -18.78 22.89
N ARG A 72 -28.64 -19.76 22.04
CA ARG A 72 -27.24 -20.04 21.65
C ARG A 72 -26.67 -18.81 20.96
N SER A 73 -25.48 -18.39 21.37
CA SER A 73 -24.84 -17.20 20.81
C SER A 73 -23.38 -17.44 20.49
N LEU A 74 -22.95 -16.95 19.33
CA LEU A 74 -21.55 -16.84 18.95
C LEU A 74 -21.24 -15.36 18.79
N LYS A 75 -20.21 -14.87 19.49
CA LYS A 75 -19.70 -13.52 19.32
C LYS A 75 -18.31 -13.61 18.71
N LEU A 76 -18.08 -12.81 17.67
CA LEU A 76 -16.79 -12.74 16.99
C LEU A 76 -16.39 -11.27 16.89
N ASN A 77 -15.27 -10.93 17.51
CA ASN A 77 -14.66 -9.61 17.39
C ASN A 77 -13.53 -9.69 16.35
N ALA A 78 -13.62 -8.90 15.29
CA ALA A 78 -12.57 -8.74 14.30
C ALA A 78 -11.81 -7.43 14.55
N TYR A 79 -10.51 -7.53 14.75
CA TYR A 79 -9.59 -6.40 14.87
C TYR A 79 -8.80 -6.31 13.57
N PHE A 80 -8.69 -5.12 13.00
CA PHE A 80 -8.01 -4.92 11.71
C PHE A 80 -7.07 -3.73 11.77
N SER A 81 -6.01 -3.79 10.98
CA SER A 81 -5.10 -2.65 10.77
C SER A 81 -5.66 -1.75 9.68
N SER A 82 -5.83 -0.46 9.98
CA SER A 82 -6.24 0.56 8.99
C SER A 82 -5.18 0.84 7.93
N VAL A 83 -3.93 0.42 8.16
CA VAL A 83 -2.83 0.59 7.21
C VAL A 83 -3.01 -0.32 5.98
N ASN A 84 -3.73 -1.42 6.14
CA ASN A 84 -3.96 -2.38 5.06
C ASN A 84 -5.38 -2.19 4.47
N TYR A 85 -5.46 -1.79 3.21
CA TYR A 85 -6.69 -1.26 2.58
C TYR A 85 -7.92 -2.20 2.64
N HIS A 86 -7.73 -3.52 2.49
CA HIS A 86 -8.84 -4.49 2.40
C HIS A 86 -9.09 -5.29 3.68
N THR A 87 -8.34 -5.05 4.77
CA THR A 87 -8.46 -5.86 5.99
C THR A 87 -9.82 -5.71 6.66
N MET A 88 -10.40 -4.51 6.65
CA MET A 88 -11.73 -4.27 7.20
C MET A 88 -12.79 -5.11 6.48
N SER A 89 -12.86 -5.03 5.15
CA SER A 89 -13.83 -5.77 4.35
C SER A 89 -13.63 -7.28 4.45
N VAL A 90 -12.37 -7.74 4.45
CA VAL A 90 -12.04 -9.17 4.61
C VAL A 90 -12.43 -9.65 6.00
N GLY A 91 -12.11 -8.91 7.05
CA GLY A 91 -12.48 -9.26 8.43
C GLY A 91 -13.98 -9.37 8.63
N LEU A 92 -14.75 -8.47 8.01
CA LEU A 92 -16.22 -8.55 8.01
C LEU A 92 -16.71 -9.79 7.26
N GLY A 93 -16.20 -10.07 6.06
CA GLY A 93 -16.58 -11.25 5.28
C GLY A 93 -16.30 -12.58 5.98
N VAL A 94 -15.13 -12.71 6.61
CA VAL A 94 -14.79 -13.88 7.44
C VAL A 94 -15.73 -13.99 8.63
N SER A 95 -16.00 -12.87 9.31
CA SER A 95 -16.87 -12.87 10.48
C SER A 95 -18.32 -13.25 10.16
N SER A 96 -18.86 -12.71 9.07
CA SER A 96 -20.20 -13.04 8.57
C SER A 96 -20.28 -14.49 8.14
N THR A 97 -19.26 -15.03 7.45
CA THR A 97 -19.20 -16.45 7.09
C THR A 97 -19.22 -17.33 8.32
N GLN A 98 -18.40 -17.02 9.32
CA GLN A 98 -18.31 -17.82 10.55
C GLN A 98 -19.63 -17.82 11.33
N LEU A 99 -20.28 -16.67 11.47
CA LEU A 99 -21.60 -16.56 12.10
C LEU A 99 -22.67 -17.31 11.29
N PHE A 100 -22.64 -17.20 9.97
CA PHE A 100 -23.58 -17.91 9.10
C PHE A 100 -23.42 -19.42 9.20
N GLN A 101 -22.19 -19.94 9.20
CA GLN A 101 -21.89 -21.36 9.39
C GLN A 101 -22.38 -21.86 10.75
N TYR A 102 -22.20 -21.07 11.80
CA TYR A 102 -22.68 -21.37 13.15
C TYR A 102 -24.20 -21.52 13.20
N TYR A 103 -24.95 -20.50 12.75
CA TYR A 103 -26.41 -20.53 12.81
C TYR A 103 -27.04 -21.50 11.81
N SER A 104 -26.40 -21.75 10.68
CA SER A 104 -26.88 -22.72 9.68
C SER A 104 -26.45 -24.16 9.95
N ASN A 105 -25.64 -24.38 10.99
CA ASN A 105 -25.05 -25.67 11.37
C ASN A 105 -24.40 -26.40 10.17
N SER A 106 -23.68 -25.66 9.33
CA SER A 106 -23.12 -26.19 8.08
C SER A 106 -21.80 -25.50 7.75
N SER A 107 -20.71 -26.26 7.72
CA SER A 107 -19.38 -25.76 7.37
C SER A 107 -19.19 -25.53 5.87
N SER A 108 -20.07 -26.06 5.02
CA SER A 108 -20.00 -25.89 3.57
C SER A 108 -20.61 -24.58 3.09
N LYS A 109 -21.42 -23.92 3.92
CA LYS A 109 -22.03 -22.63 3.60
C LYS A 109 -21.02 -21.51 3.81
N SER A 110 -20.93 -20.57 2.88
CA SER A 110 -20.04 -19.42 3.01
C SER A 110 -20.65 -18.18 2.37
N ILE A 111 -20.22 -17.01 2.85
CA ILE A 111 -20.57 -15.72 2.25
C ILE A 111 -19.32 -15.20 1.56
N ILE A 112 -19.33 -15.20 0.24
CA ILE A 112 -18.26 -14.64 -0.56
C ILE A 112 -18.62 -13.19 -0.86
N THR A 113 -17.76 -12.28 -0.43
CA THR A 113 -17.89 -10.84 -0.74
C THR A 113 -16.82 -10.45 -1.74
N THR A 114 -17.23 -9.82 -2.84
CA THR A 114 -16.34 -9.30 -3.86
C THR A 114 -16.43 -7.79 -3.89
N ASN A 115 -15.31 -7.12 -3.66
CA ASN A 115 -15.24 -5.68 -3.88
C ASN A 115 -15.09 -5.44 -5.38
N HIS A 116 -16.19 -5.12 -6.05
CA HIS A 116 -16.20 -4.78 -7.46
C HIS A 116 -16.57 -3.29 -7.60
N PRO A 117 -15.61 -2.42 -7.99
CA PRO A 117 -15.91 -1.00 -8.17
C PRO A 117 -16.94 -0.81 -9.28
N ILE A 118 -17.96 -0.01 -9.02
CA ILE A 118 -18.96 0.36 -10.03
C ILE A 118 -18.31 1.38 -10.97
N ILE A 119 -18.30 1.06 -12.27
CA ILE A 119 -17.84 1.99 -13.30
C ILE A 119 -18.87 3.11 -13.40
N THR A 120 -18.59 4.29 -12.83
CA THR A 120 -19.44 5.46 -12.99
C THR A 120 -19.17 6.12 -14.34
N THR A 121 -20.21 6.30 -15.16
CA THR A 121 -20.14 6.93 -16.49
C THR A 121 -20.02 8.47 -16.45
N GLY A 122 -19.73 9.06 -15.29
CA GLY A 122 -19.58 10.50 -15.10
C GLY A 122 -18.14 10.87 -14.77
N THR A 123 -17.56 11.74 -15.60
CA THR A 123 -16.23 12.40 -15.47
C THR A 123 -15.03 11.44 -15.36
N LEU A 124 -14.40 11.22 -16.52
CA LEU A 124 -13.18 10.42 -16.75
C LEU A 124 -13.34 8.92 -16.47
N THR A 125 -13.74 8.18 -17.50
CA THR A 125 -13.65 6.72 -17.51
C THR A 125 -12.19 6.29 -17.29
N GLY A 126 -11.96 5.13 -16.67
CA GLY A 126 -10.63 4.67 -16.23
C GLY A 126 -9.52 4.69 -17.30
N ALA A 127 -9.86 4.65 -18.59
CA ALA A 127 -8.90 4.85 -19.66
C ALA A 127 -8.42 6.31 -19.78
N ALA A 128 -9.30 7.31 -19.62
CA ALA A 128 -8.95 8.72 -19.70
C ALA A 128 -8.08 9.16 -18.51
N LEU A 129 -8.39 8.69 -17.29
CA LEU A 129 -7.53 8.87 -16.11
C LEU A 129 -6.17 8.17 -16.27
N LEU A 130 -6.15 6.95 -16.82
CA LEU A 130 -4.92 6.24 -17.14
C LEU A 130 -4.10 7.01 -18.19
N PHE A 131 -4.73 7.50 -19.25
CA PHE A 131 -4.08 8.29 -20.29
C PHE A 131 -3.59 9.63 -19.75
N GLU A 132 -4.29 10.28 -18.83
CA GLU A 132 -3.85 11.50 -18.15
C GLU A 132 -2.62 11.23 -17.29
N VAL A 133 -2.60 10.12 -16.53
CA VAL A 133 -1.43 9.69 -15.77
C VAL A 133 -0.26 9.34 -16.71
N ILE A 134 -0.51 8.60 -17.79
CA ILE A 134 0.50 8.27 -18.80
C ILE A 134 1.03 9.52 -19.51
N TYR A 135 0.17 10.50 -19.78
CA TYR A 135 0.56 11.78 -20.37
C TYR A 135 1.47 12.58 -19.42
N CYS A 136 1.17 12.58 -18.13
CA CYS A 136 2.09 13.11 -17.11
C CYS A 136 3.44 12.35 -17.09
N PHE A 137 3.45 11.05 -17.35
CA PHE A 137 4.69 10.29 -17.55
C PHE A 137 5.42 10.62 -18.86
N ASP A 138 4.71 11.00 -19.94
CA ASP A 138 5.31 11.34 -21.24
C ASP A 138 5.96 12.74 -21.23
N THR A 139 5.44 13.65 -20.40
CA THR A 139 6.05 14.98 -20.18
C THR A 139 7.36 14.94 -19.39
N LEU A 140 7.62 13.87 -18.62
CA LEU A 140 8.85 13.70 -17.83
C LEU A 140 10.09 13.51 -18.71
N PRO A 141 10.12 12.58 -19.69
CA PRO A 141 11.22 12.44 -20.64
C PRO A 141 11.48 13.71 -21.46
N LEU A 142 10.43 14.39 -21.92
CA LEU A 142 10.54 15.63 -22.69
C LEU A 142 11.13 16.78 -21.86
N SER A 143 10.68 16.94 -20.62
CA SER A 143 11.25 17.95 -19.70
C SER A 143 12.68 17.62 -19.30
N LEU A 144 13.01 16.34 -19.08
CA LEU A 144 14.37 15.90 -18.81
C LEU A 144 15.30 16.11 -20.01
N PHE A 145 14.84 15.81 -21.22
CA PHE A 145 15.59 16.05 -22.46
C PHE A 145 15.86 17.54 -22.65
N ASN A 146 14.86 18.39 -22.45
CA ASN A 146 15.01 19.85 -22.52
C ASN A 146 15.97 20.38 -21.44
N PHE A 147 15.92 19.83 -20.22
CA PHE A 147 16.86 20.16 -19.15
C PHE A 147 18.30 19.80 -19.53
N MET A 148 18.54 18.59 -20.05
CA MET A 148 19.86 18.16 -20.49
C MET A 148 20.39 19.01 -21.66
N ASN A 149 19.54 19.34 -22.63
CA ASN A 149 19.93 20.23 -23.73
C ASN A 149 20.26 21.64 -23.25
N SER A 150 19.54 22.16 -22.24
CA SER A 150 19.84 23.45 -21.62
C SER A 150 21.22 23.45 -20.96
N ILE A 151 21.57 22.38 -20.23
CA ILE A 151 22.91 22.22 -19.64
C ILE A 151 23.99 22.19 -20.73
N ILE A 152 23.80 21.39 -21.78
CA ILE A 152 24.77 21.27 -22.88
C ILE A 152 24.96 22.63 -23.56
N ALA A 153 23.87 23.33 -23.87
CA ALA A 153 23.92 24.66 -24.47
C ALA A 153 24.66 25.67 -23.59
N SER A 154 24.41 25.66 -22.27
CA SER A 154 25.09 26.56 -21.33
C SER A 154 26.60 26.28 -21.25
N LEU A 155 27.02 25.02 -21.32
CA LEU A 155 28.43 24.64 -21.37
C LEU A 155 29.10 25.16 -22.64
N PHE A 156 28.47 25.01 -23.81
CA PHE A 156 29.00 25.54 -25.07
C PHE A 156 29.18 27.06 -25.03
N ILE A 157 28.19 27.80 -24.52
CA ILE A 157 28.27 29.26 -24.35
C ILE A 157 29.39 29.62 -23.37
N SER A 158 29.53 28.87 -22.28
CA SER A 158 30.58 29.09 -21.28
C SER A 158 31.99 28.91 -21.85
N VAL A 159 32.21 27.89 -22.69
CA VAL A 159 33.50 27.67 -23.38
C VAL A 159 33.82 28.80 -24.34
N LEU A 160 32.84 29.30 -25.10
CA LEU A 160 33.03 30.46 -25.98
C LEU A 160 33.36 31.73 -25.19
N MET A 161 32.72 31.94 -24.04
CA MET A 161 33.01 33.08 -23.16
C MET A 161 34.46 33.06 -22.63
N LEU A 162 35.03 31.88 -22.35
CA LEU A 162 36.44 31.79 -21.95
C LEU A 162 37.39 32.30 -23.03
N VAL A 163 37.08 32.06 -24.31
CA VAL A 163 37.88 32.59 -25.44
C VAL A 163 37.80 34.11 -25.47
N PHE A 164 36.61 34.70 -25.35
CA PHE A 164 36.45 36.16 -25.29
C PHE A 164 37.17 36.79 -24.09
N VAL A 165 37.11 36.16 -22.91
CA VAL A 165 37.83 36.62 -21.71
C VAL A 165 39.32 36.55 -21.94
N LYS A 166 39.82 35.45 -22.52
CA LYS A 166 41.24 35.28 -22.85
C LYS A 166 41.71 36.33 -23.85
N GLU A 167 40.98 36.55 -24.95
CA GLU A 167 41.29 37.58 -25.94
C GLU A 167 41.32 39.00 -25.37
N ARG A 168 40.47 39.28 -24.37
CA ARG A 168 40.47 40.55 -23.66
C ARG A 168 41.68 40.69 -22.74
N ILE A 169 42.05 39.66 -21.99
CA ILE A 169 43.21 39.67 -21.08
C ILE A 169 44.52 39.75 -21.87
N THR A 170 44.61 39.06 -23.01
CA THR A 170 45.80 39.10 -23.86
C THR A 170 45.85 40.33 -24.77
N HIS A 171 44.87 41.24 -24.68
CA HIS A 171 44.72 42.41 -25.53
C HIS A 171 44.70 42.10 -27.05
N SER A 172 44.46 40.84 -27.42
CA SER A 172 44.43 40.41 -28.82
C SER A 172 43.31 41.11 -29.59
N LYS A 173 42.16 41.30 -28.94
CA LYS A 173 41.02 42.02 -29.52
C LYS A 173 41.31 43.52 -29.72
N ASP A 174 42.06 44.13 -28.82
CA ASP A 174 42.49 45.53 -28.94
C ASP A 174 43.48 45.70 -30.09
N LEU A 175 44.37 44.71 -30.28
CA LEU A 175 45.34 44.67 -31.37
C LEU A 175 44.66 44.48 -32.73
N GLN A 176 43.61 43.65 -32.80
CA GLN A 176 42.76 43.50 -33.99
C GLN A 176 41.95 44.77 -34.30
N LEU A 177 41.48 45.50 -33.28
CA LEU A 177 40.83 46.80 -33.47
C LEU A 177 41.81 47.85 -33.99
N LEU A 178 43.02 47.92 -33.43
CA LEU A 178 44.07 48.84 -33.88
C LEU A 178 44.58 48.52 -35.30
N SER A 179 44.65 47.24 -35.67
CA SER A 179 45.09 46.84 -37.01
C SER A 179 44.03 47.05 -38.10
N ASN A 180 42.74 47.08 -37.73
CA ASN A 180 41.63 47.22 -38.68
C ASN A 180 40.98 48.61 -38.70
N LEU A 181 41.30 49.50 -37.75
CA LEU A 181 40.94 50.92 -37.77
C LEU A 181 42.03 51.83 -38.38
N SER A 182 43.12 51.25 -38.89
CA SER A 182 44.22 52.00 -39.55
C SER A 182 44.17 51.96 -41.09
N LYS A 183 43.00 51.64 -41.67
CA LYS A 183 42.69 51.84 -43.08
C LYS A 183 41.51 52.79 -43.24
#